data_AF-A0AAE5VT08-F1
#
_entry.id   AF-A0AAE5VT08-F1
#
_cell.length_a   1.000
_cell.length_b   1.000
_cell.length_c   1.000
_cell.angle_alpha   90.00
_cell.angle_beta   90.00
_cell.angle_gamma   90.00
#
_symmetry.space_group_name_H-M   'P 1'
#
loop_
_entity.id
_entity.type
_entity.pdbx_description
1 polymer ?
#
loop_
_entity_poly.entity_id
_entity_poly.type
_entity_poly.pdbx_seq_one_letter_code
_entity_poly.pdbx_strand_id
1 'polypeptide(L)'
;MHRSYAQNYKDLVLASCIANAYAYDVKVGIDAGSSVTAMEDWANYDWEEGPDEIRALVKKYLARDYTNPLAESQIKGIKFDLLKCLDMYHSKELDALTKKIVTHPNHTYMQNIKKP
;
A
#
# COMPACT_ATOMS: atom_id res chain seq x y z
N MET A 1 -11.29 8.61 -9.86
CA MET A 1 -9.84 8.34 -9.90
C MET A 1 -9.28 8.50 -11.32
N HIS A 2 -8.50 9.57 -11.58
CA HIS A 2 -7.89 9.84 -12.90
C HIS A 2 -6.50 9.19 -13.09
N ARG A 3 -5.97 8.57 -12.04
CA ARG A 3 -4.72 7.81 -12.10
C ARG A 3 -4.97 6.43 -12.72
N SER A 4 -3.90 5.83 -13.23
CA SER A 4 -3.96 4.50 -13.83
C SER A 4 -4.23 3.41 -12.80
N TYR A 5 -4.73 2.26 -13.23
CA TYR A 5 -4.93 1.08 -12.38
C TYR A 5 -3.64 0.67 -11.68
N ALA A 6 -2.51 0.68 -12.37
CA ALA A 6 -1.22 0.41 -11.75
C ALA A 6 -0.90 1.38 -10.61
N GLN A 7 -1.17 2.67 -10.79
CA GLN A 7 -0.92 3.66 -9.75
C GLN A 7 -1.91 3.52 -8.58
N ASN A 8 -3.19 3.31 -8.85
CA ASN A 8 -4.18 3.07 -7.79
C ASN A 8 -3.86 1.80 -7.01
N TYR A 9 -3.33 0.76 -7.66
CA TYR A 9 -2.87 -0.45 -7.00
C TYR A 9 -1.67 -0.16 -6.08
N LYS A 10 -0.67 0.62 -6.52
CA LYS A 10 0.44 1.01 -5.64
C LYS A 10 -0.04 1.85 -4.45
N ASP A 11 -1.00 2.75 -4.67
CA ASP A 11 -1.64 3.55 -3.63
C ASP A 11 -2.40 2.64 -2.63
N LEU A 12 -3.11 1.61 -3.12
CA LEU A 12 -3.80 0.60 -2.32
C LEU A 12 -2.82 -0.17 -1.41
N VAL A 13 -1.69 -0.61 -1.95
CA VAL A 13 -0.68 -1.33 -1.16
C VAL A 13 -0.04 -0.41 -0.12
N LEU A 14 0.21 0.86 -0.44
CA LEU A 14 0.70 1.85 0.52
C LEU A 14 -0.30 2.08 1.66
N ALA A 15 -1.58 2.29 1.34
CA ALA A 15 -2.64 2.43 2.34
C ALA A 15 -2.76 1.19 3.23
N SER A 16 -2.65 0.00 2.63
CA SER A 16 -2.64 -1.28 3.35
C SER A 16 -1.44 -1.38 4.32
N CYS A 17 -0.26 -0.94 3.90
CA CYS A 17 0.91 -0.90 4.78
C CYS A 17 0.69 0.03 5.96
N ILE A 18 0.21 1.25 5.72
CA ILE A 18 -0.05 2.24 6.79
C ILE A 18 -1.10 1.69 7.77
N ALA A 19 -2.20 1.11 7.28
CA ALA A 19 -3.23 0.51 8.12
C ALA A 19 -2.68 -0.60 9.02
N ASN A 20 -1.77 -1.46 8.50
CA ASN A 20 -1.15 -2.53 9.28
C ASN A 20 -0.09 -2.01 10.26
N ALA A 21 0.71 -1.04 9.85
CA ALA A 21 1.80 -0.52 10.66
C ALA A 21 1.28 0.24 11.89
N TYR A 22 0.14 0.92 11.72
CA TYR A 22 -0.52 1.71 12.76
C TYR A 22 -1.80 1.03 13.28
N ALA A 23 -1.93 -0.29 13.18
CA ALA A 23 -3.12 -1.02 13.62
C ALA A 23 -3.44 -0.85 15.12
N TYR A 24 -2.48 -0.39 15.92
CA TYR A 24 -2.66 -0.04 17.33
C TYR A 24 -3.38 1.30 17.54
N ASP A 25 -3.41 2.19 16.54
CA ASP A 25 -4.14 3.45 16.56
C ASP A 25 -5.43 3.33 15.75
N VAL A 26 -6.56 3.31 16.45
CA VAL A 26 -7.88 3.11 15.83
C VAL A 26 -8.20 4.20 14.81
N LYS A 27 -7.79 5.45 15.01
CA LYS A 27 -8.12 6.53 14.08
C LYS A 27 -7.35 6.38 12.77
N VAL A 28 -6.06 6.06 12.88
CA VAL A 28 -5.21 5.81 11.70
C VAL A 28 -5.69 4.54 10.98
N GLY A 29 -6.00 3.48 11.74
CA GLY A 29 -6.51 2.23 11.19
C GLY A 29 -7.83 2.41 10.44
N ILE A 30 -8.78 3.19 10.97
CA ILE A 30 -10.07 3.47 10.31
C ILE A 30 -9.85 4.28 9.02
N ASP A 31 -9.05 5.34 9.06
CA ASP A 31 -8.85 6.22 7.90
C ASP A 31 -8.08 5.52 6.77
N ALA A 32 -6.95 4.89 7.11
CA ALA A 32 -6.16 4.14 6.14
C ALA A 32 -6.93 2.91 5.62
N GLY A 33 -7.65 2.19 6.49
CA GLY A 33 -8.49 1.05 6.11
C GLY A 33 -9.66 1.45 5.19
N SER A 34 -10.31 2.59 5.46
CA SER A 34 -11.36 3.11 4.56
C SER A 34 -10.79 3.49 3.19
N SER A 35 -9.56 4.02 3.17
CA SER A 35 -8.84 4.32 1.92
C SER A 35 -8.52 3.05 1.12
N VAL A 36 -8.16 1.94 1.78
CA VAL A 36 -7.95 0.63 1.14
C VAL A 36 -9.21 0.19 0.41
N THR A 37 -10.36 0.17 1.09
CA THR A 37 -11.65 -0.23 0.48
C THR A 37 -12.03 0.63 -0.72
N ALA A 38 -11.79 1.95 -0.66
CA ALA A 38 -12.07 2.82 -1.81
C ALA A 38 -11.15 2.53 -3.01
N MET A 39 -9.87 2.22 -2.77
CA MET A 39 -8.90 1.96 -3.84
C MET A 39 -9.04 0.57 -4.46
N GLU A 40 -9.52 -0.39 -3.69
CA GLU A 40 -9.88 -1.74 -4.13
C GLU A 40 -10.80 -1.71 -5.38
N ASP A 41 -11.83 -0.86 -5.36
CA ASP A 41 -12.72 -0.63 -6.50
C ASP A 41 -12.02 0.01 -7.72
N TRP A 42 -10.94 0.76 -7.48
CA TRP A 42 -10.30 1.61 -8.50
C TRP A 42 -8.99 1.04 -9.05
N ALA A 43 -8.50 -0.08 -8.52
CA ALA A 43 -7.19 -0.64 -8.85
C ALA A 43 -7.22 -1.76 -9.91
N ASN A 44 -8.39 -2.35 -10.19
CA ASN A 44 -8.60 -3.38 -11.22
C ASN A 44 -7.50 -4.47 -11.26
N TYR A 45 -7.34 -5.18 -10.15
CA TYR A 45 -6.34 -6.25 -9.97
C TYR A 45 -7.02 -7.60 -9.73
N ASP A 46 -6.23 -8.68 -9.79
CA ASP A 46 -6.69 -10.02 -9.46
C ASP A 46 -7.10 -10.13 -7.99
N TRP A 47 -8.39 -10.35 -7.74
CA TRP A 47 -8.95 -10.46 -6.39
C TRP A 47 -8.74 -11.83 -5.74
N GLU A 48 -8.41 -12.86 -6.51
CA GLU A 48 -8.12 -14.19 -5.97
C GLU A 48 -6.70 -14.25 -5.39
N GLU A 49 -5.72 -13.69 -6.11
CA GLU A 49 -4.31 -13.69 -5.65
C GLU A 49 -3.91 -12.41 -4.90
N GLY A 50 -4.46 -11.26 -5.30
CA GLY A 50 -3.98 -9.95 -4.87
C GLY A 50 -3.98 -9.71 -3.36
N PRO A 51 -5.06 -10.00 -2.61
CA PRO A 51 -5.10 -9.74 -1.17
C PRO A 51 -3.98 -10.45 -0.39
N ASP A 52 -3.65 -11.69 -0.77
CA ASP A 52 -2.60 -12.47 -0.11
C ASP A 52 -1.20 -11.95 -0.47
N GLU A 53 -0.98 -11.58 -1.73
CA GLU A 53 0.28 -10.97 -2.19
C GLU A 53 0.54 -9.61 -1.54
N ILE A 54 -0.50 -8.77 -1.39
CA ILE A 54 -0.43 -7.49 -0.67
C ILE A 54 -0.01 -7.75 0.78
N ARG A 55 -0.70 -8.67 1.47
CA ARG A 55 -0.42 -8.99 2.88
C ARG A 55 1.01 -9.50 3.05
N ALA A 56 1.47 -10.37 2.16
CA ALA A 56 2.83 -10.91 2.19
C ALA A 56 3.88 -9.81 2.02
N LEU A 57 3.70 -8.91 1.04
CA LEU A 57 4.63 -7.81 0.78
C LEU A 57 4.66 -6.81 1.95
N VAL A 58 3.50 -6.40 2.47
CA VAL A 58 3.40 -5.51 3.63
C VAL A 58 4.11 -6.11 4.85
N LYS A 59 3.82 -7.38 5.17
CA LYS A 59 4.46 -8.08 6.29
C LYS A 59 5.99 -8.14 6.12
N LYS A 60 6.48 -8.42 4.91
CA LYS A 60 7.92 -8.45 4.60
C LYS A 60 8.59 -7.11 4.91
N TYR A 61 7.98 -5.99 4.51
CA TYR A 61 8.57 -4.67 4.71
C TYR A 61 8.47 -4.18 6.14
N LEU A 62 7.34 -4.40 6.82
CA LEU A 62 7.18 -4.02 8.22
C LEU A 62 8.12 -4.78 9.15
N ALA A 63 8.49 -6.02 8.81
CA ALA A 63 9.45 -6.83 9.56
C ALA A 63 10.92 -6.42 9.40
N ARG A 64 11.26 -5.50 8.47
CA ARG A 64 12.65 -5.06 8.29
C ARG A 64 13.17 -4.31 9.51
N ASP A 65 14.44 -4.48 9.82
CA ASP A 65 15.12 -3.72 10.87
C ASP A 65 15.58 -2.36 10.31
N TYR A 66 15.01 -1.29 10.85
CA TYR A 66 15.31 0.11 10.53
C TYR A 66 15.91 0.82 11.75
N THR A 67 16.45 0.06 12.71
CA THR A 67 17.07 0.63 13.91
C THR A 67 18.14 1.63 13.52
N ASN A 68 18.00 2.85 14.02
CA ASN A 68 18.96 3.92 13.83
C ASN A 68 19.44 4.39 15.21
N PRO A 69 20.64 3.99 15.65
CA PRO A 69 21.16 4.35 16.97
C PRO A 69 21.26 5.87 17.22
N LEU A 70 21.48 6.66 16.15
CA LEU A 70 21.53 8.12 16.26
C LEU A 70 20.14 8.73 16.42
N ALA A 71 19.11 8.13 15.82
CA ALA A 71 17.74 8.60 16.02
C ALA A 71 17.21 8.18 17.40
N GLU A 72 17.54 6.97 17.85
CA GLU A 72 17.14 6.45 19.16
C GLU A 72 17.74 7.25 20.33
N SER A 73 18.95 7.80 20.16
CA SER A 73 19.56 8.69 21.15
C SER A 73 18.85 10.05 21.28
N GLN A 74 18.10 10.45 20.26
CA GLN A 74 17.32 11.69 20.24
C GLN A 74 15.86 11.45 20.67
N ILE A 75 15.27 10.33 20.24
CA ILE A 75 13.89 9.96 20.52
C ILE A 75 13.86 8.46 20.86
N LYS A 76 13.69 8.17 22.15
CA LYS A 76 13.63 6.79 22.65
C LYS A 76 12.37 6.08 22.15
N GLY A 77 12.54 4.87 21.63
CA GLY A 77 11.47 4.03 21.09
C GLY A 77 10.98 4.50 19.73
N ILE A 78 11.78 5.26 18.97
CA ILE A 78 11.37 5.74 17.65
C ILE A 78 11.15 4.54 16.71
N LYS A 79 10.03 4.57 16.00
CA LYS A 79 9.73 3.60 14.94
C LYS A 79 9.79 4.27 13.58
N PHE A 80 10.22 3.50 12.60
CA PHE A 80 10.32 3.93 11.20
C PHE A 80 9.28 3.24 10.32
N ASP A 81 8.09 3.00 10.87
CA ASP A 81 7.03 2.23 10.21
C ASP A 81 6.52 2.90 8.93
N LEU A 82 6.26 4.22 8.95
CA LEU A 82 5.95 4.98 7.72
C LEU A 82 7.09 4.91 6.70
N LEU A 83 8.36 4.99 7.13
CA LEU A 83 9.51 4.90 6.24
C LEU A 83 9.60 3.52 5.58
N LYS A 84 9.27 2.43 6.30
CA LYS A 84 9.17 1.08 5.72
C LYS A 84 8.06 1.01 4.66
N CYS A 85 6.92 1.67 4.89
CA CYS A 85 5.85 1.75 3.90
C CYS A 85 6.25 2.56 2.66
N LEU A 86 7.02 3.65 2.82
CA LEU A 86 7.57 4.42 1.70
C LEU A 86 8.61 3.61 0.90
N ASP A 87 9.49 2.87 1.58
CA ASP A 87 10.44 1.97 0.93
C ASP A 87 9.71 0.86 0.15
N MET A 88 8.67 0.27 0.74
CA MET A 88 7.80 -0.68 0.06
C MET A 88 7.15 -0.07 -1.19
N TYR A 89 6.60 1.14 -1.08
CA TYR A 89 5.93 1.82 -2.18
C TYR A 89 6.87 2.10 -3.37
N HIS A 90 8.15 2.37 -3.11
CA HIS A 90 9.17 2.61 -4.13
C HIS A 90 9.94 1.35 -4.55
N SER A 91 9.56 0.18 -4.03
CA SER A 91 10.31 -1.06 -4.27
C SER A 91 10.14 -1.64 -5.67
N LYS A 92 11.17 -2.36 -6.11
CA LYS A 92 11.11 -3.18 -7.32
C LYS A 92 10.13 -4.34 -7.14
N GLU A 93 10.00 -4.87 -5.93
CA GLU A 93 9.03 -5.92 -5.62
C GLU A 93 7.58 -5.46 -5.81
N LEU A 94 7.21 -4.26 -5.33
CA LEU A 94 5.87 -3.71 -5.58
C LEU A 94 5.66 -3.45 -7.08
N ASP A 95 6.67 -2.96 -7.78
CA ASP A 95 6.57 -2.74 -9.23
C ASP A 95 6.36 -4.06 -10.00
N ALA A 96 7.08 -5.12 -9.65
CA ALA A 96 6.92 -6.45 -10.22
C ALA A 96 5.54 -7.04 -9.90
N LEU A 97 5.09 -6.91 -8.64
CA LEU A 97 3.78 -7.37 -8.23
C LEU A 97 2.66 -6.65 -8.98
N THR A 98 2.76 -5.31 -9.11
CA THR A 98 1.80 -4.49 -9.88
C THR A 98 1.67 -5.00 -11.31
N LYS A 99 2.80 -5.32 -11.97
CA LYS A 99 2.80 -5.86 -13.34
C LYS A 99 2.21 -7.26 -13.46
N LYS A 100 2.32 -8.08 -12.40
CA LYS A 100 1.80 -9.45 -12.36
C LYS A 100 0.27 -9.47 -12.28
N ILE A 101 -0.32 -8.66 -11.41
CA ILE A 101 -1.72 -8.83 -10.99
C ILE A 101 -2.69 -7.74 -11.48
N VAL A 102 -2.18 -6.57 -11.89
CA VAL A 102 -3.06 -5.48 -12.35
C VAL A 102 -3.46 -5.71 -13.80
N THR A 103 -4.76 -5.74 -14.06
CA THR A 103 -5.30 -5.90 -15.41
C THR A 103 -5.44 -4.54 -16.09
N HIS A 104 -4.97 -4.42 -17.35
CA HIS A 104 -4.94 -3.16 -18.10
C HIS A 104 -4.27 -1.99 -17.34
N PRO A 105 -2.99 -2.13 -16.89
CA PRO A 105 -2.37 -1.24 -15.91
C PRO A 105 -2.33 0.25 -16.27
N ASN A 106 -2.47 0.59 -17.55
CA ASN A 106 -2.44 1.97 -18.06
C ASN A 106 -3.84 2.60 -18.20
N HIS A 107 -4.91 1.85 -17.97
CA HIS A 107 -6.29 2.35 -17.98
C HIS A 107 -6.62 2.99 -16.64
N THR A 108 -7.68 3.79 -16.60
CA THR A 108 -8.16 4.49 -15.41
C THR A 108 -9.58 4.07 -15.08
N TYR A 109 -9.94 4.08 -13.80
CA TYR A 109 -11.31 3.77 -13.34
C TYR A 109 -12.36 4.64 -14.05
N MET A 110 -12.10 5.93 -14.22
CA MET A 110 -13.04 6.87 -14.86
C MET A 110 -13.31 6.58 -16.33
N GLN A 111 -12.43 5.87 -17.05
CA GLN A 111 -12.70 5.44 -18.43
C GLN A 111 -13.78 4.34 -18.49
N ASN A 112 -13.93 3.56 -17.42
CA ASN A 112 -14.86 2.43 -17.36
C ASN A 112 -16.23 2.79 -16.78
N ILE A 113 -16.35 3.95 -16.10
CA ILE A 113 -17.65 4.47 -15.67
C ILE A 113 -18.37 4.99 -16.92
N LYS A 114 -19.46 4.32 -17.34
CA LYS A 114 -20.38 4.89 -18.33
C LYS A 114 -20.85 6.24 -17.79
N LYS A 115 -20.56 7.33 -18.52
CA LYS A 115 -21.22 8.61 -18.25
C LYS A 115 -22.73 8.40 -18.49
N PRO A 116 -23.60 8.91 -17.61
CA PRO A 116 -25.05 8.83 -17.80
C PRO A 116 -25.48 9.46 -19.13
#